data_AF-A0A9N9HC95-F1
#
_entry.id   AF-A0A9N9HC95-F1
#
_cell.length_a   1.000
_cell.length_b   1.000
_cell.length_c   1.000
_cell.angle_alpha   90.00
_cell.angle_beta   90.00
_cell.angle_gamma   90.00
#
_symmetry.space_group_name_H-M   'P 1'
#
loop_
_entity.id
_entity.type
_entity.pdbx_description
1 polymer ?
#
loop_
_entity_poly.entity_id
_entity_poly.type
_entity_poly.pdbx_seq_one_letter_code
_entity_poly.pdbx_strand_id
1 'polypeptide(L)'
;MADVVESESSQDNKIKETATEETQIEVLQTTSALEGLSVSSGTTSRAAAAGGSTTTSTDPKKRQLPHPEKSFAVQINSFGETSVFTWSEIATPEIVGPHDVIVKVVNSSINPIDWKVRKGFMQVLEKPTFPHVLGRDFSGVVVAKGNSVNRFFLNDKVFGAVPYGAYA
;
A
#
# COMPACT_ATOMS: atom_id res chain seq x y z
N MET A 1 -26.56 -37.51 -45.84
CA MET A 1 -26.22 -37.05 -47.20
C MET A 1 -25.73 -35.61 -47.04
N ALA A 2 -24.41 -35.40 -47.26
CA ALA A 2 -23.58 -34.21 -46.99
C ALA A 2 -23.45 -33.83 -45.49
N ASP A 3 -22.34 -34.01 -44.74
CA ASP A 3 -20.88 -33.77 -44.91
C ASP A 3 -20.44 -32.31 -45.17
N VAL A 4 -19.68 -31.76 -44.21
CA VAL A 4 -18.45 -30.89 -44.25
C VAL A 4 -18.27 -30.37 -42.79
N VAL A 5 -17.40 -30.91 -41.94
CA VAL A 5 -15.91 -30.89 -41.85
C VAL A 5 -15.31 -29.55 -41.37
N GLU A 6 -14.74 -29.62 -40.15
CA GLU A 6 -13.57 -28.94 -39.54
C GLU A 6 -13.42 -27.41 -39.52
N SER A 7 -13.07 -26.86 -38.35
CA SER A 7 -11.65 -26.68 -37.96
C SER A 7 -11.51 -25.85 -36.66
N GLU A 8 -10.59 -26.30 -35.81
CA GLU A 8 -10.09 -25.56 -34.63
C GLU A 8 -9.21 -24.38 -35.08
N SER A 9 -9.20 -23.28 -34.31
CA SER A 9 -7.97 -22.48 -34.19
C SER A 9 -7.88 -21.79 -32.83
N SER A 10 -7.01 -22.37 -31.99
CA SER A 10 -6.30 -21.70 -30.91
C SER A 10 -5.68 -20.39 -31.42
N GLN A 11 -5.86 -19.29 -30.69
CA GLN A 11 -4.87 -18.21 -30.65
C GLN A 11 -4.66 -17.74 -29.22
N ASP A 12 -3.56 -18.24 -28.66
CA ASP A 12 -2.78 -17.64 -27.60
C ASP A 12 -2.57 -16.14 -27.87
N ASN A 13 -3.21 -15.27 -27.08
CA ASN A 13 -2.84 -13.87 -27.05
C ASN A 13 -1.98 -13.59 -25.81
N LYS A 14 -0.70 -13.91 -25.97
CA LYS A 14 0.37 -13.69 -25.00
C LYS A 14 0.70 -12.19 -24.98
N ILE A 15 0.04 -11.43 -24.12
CA ILE A 15 0.46 -10.06 -23.83
C ILE A 15 1.76 -10.13 -23.01
N LYS A 16 2.87 -9.87 -23.68
CA LYS A 16 4.11 -9.44 -23.02
C LYS A 16 4.01 -7.93 -22.82
N GLU A 17 3.86 -7.50 -21.58
CA GLU A 17 4.03 -6.09 -21.23
C GLU A 17 5.01 -6.00 -20.07
N THR A 18 6.22 -5.56 -20.42
CA THR A 18 7.25 -5.08 -19.50
C THR A 18 6.80 -3.75 -18.92
N ALA A 19 6.23 -3.77 -17.72
CA ALA A 19 5.97 -2.56 -16.95
C ALA A 19 7.13 -2.32 -15.98
N THR A 20 7.73 -1.15 -16.12
CA THR A 20 8.72 -0.53 -15.24
C THR A 20 8.23 -0.46 -13.80
N GLU A 21 9.14 -0.65 -12.84
CA GLU A 21 8.87 -0.67 -11.39
C GLU A 21 8.27 0.66 -10.90
N GLU A 22 6.94 0.73 -10.85
CA GLU A 22 6.21 1.84 -10.25
C GLU A 22 6.05 1.63 -8.74
N THR A 23 6.20 2.73 -8.01
CA THR A 23 6.34 2.78 -6.56
C THR A 23 4.99 3.11 -5.94
N GLN A 24 4.27 2.10 -5.44
CA GLN A 24 2.96 2.30 -4.80
C GLN A 24 3.15 2.57 -3.29
N ILE A 25 2.37 3.40 -2.58
CA ILE A 25 2.62 3.81 -1.18
C ILE A 25 1.32 4.00 -0.36
N GLU A 26 1.18 3.30 0.78
CA GLU A 26 0.03 3.30 1.71
C GLU A 26 0.42 3.54 3.19
N VAL A 27 -0.45 4.14 4.00
CA VAL A 27 -0.28 4.35 5.46
C VAL A 27 -0.91 3.22 6.27
N LEU A 28 -0.16 2.64 7.22
CA LEU A 28 -0.66 1.78 8.29
C LEU A 28 -0.71 2.53 9.61
N GLN A 29 -1.88 2.52 10.26
CA GLN A 29 -1.99 2.88 11.67
C GLN A 29 -1.78 1.64 12.52
N THR A 30 -0.84 1.66 13.46
CA THR A 30 -0.67 0.56 14.42
C THR A 30 -1.57 0.78 15.64
N THR A 31 -2.61 -0.03 15.80
CA THR A 31 -3.39 -0.06 17.05
C THR A 31 -2.66 -0.89 18.10
N SER A 32 -2.46 -0.32 19.29
CA SER A 32 -1.87 -1.01 20.43
C SER A 32 -2.83 -2.03 21.03
N ALA A 33 -2.63 -3.31 20.73
CA ALA A 33 -3.11 -4.38 21.59
C ALA A 33 -2.15 -5.57 21.46
N LEU A 34 -1.93 -6.25 22.58
CA LEU A 34 -0.99 -7.36 22.84
C LEU A 34 0.37 -6.90 23.39
N GLU A 35 0.35 -6.53 24.67
CA GLU A 35 1.50 -6.56 25.56
C GLU A 35 2.02 -8.00 25.73
N GLY A 36 3.34 -8.14 25.86
CA GLY A 36 3.95 -9.31 26.49
C GLY A 36 4.89 -10.11 25.59
N LEU A 37 6.08 -9.59 25.32
CA LEU A 37 7.31 -10.37 25.18
C LEU A 37 8.51 -9.43 25.30
N SER A 38 9.25 -9.59 26.39
CA SER A 38 10.43 -8.80 26.75
C SER A 38 11.69 -9.39 26.13
N VAL A 39 12.59 -8.53 25.65
CA VAL A 39 14.03 -8.85 25.51
C VAL A 39 14.83 -7.59 25.85
N SER A 40 15.72 -7.71 26.82
CA SER A 40 16.75 -6.73 27.24
C SER A 40 17.86 -6.64 26.16
N SER A 41 18.70 -5.62 26.01
CA SER A 41 19.52 -4.85 26.94
C SER A 41 20.31 -3.78 26.15
N GLY A 42 20.78 -2.72 26.81
CA GLY A 42 22.06 -2.07 26.43
C GLY A 42 22.05 -0.55 26.21
N THR A 43 22.50 0.18 27.22
CA THR A 43 22.87 1.61 27.29
C THR A 43 24.03 1.94 26.32
N THR A 44 24.07 3.09 25.63
CA THR A 44 24.79 4.30 26.11
C THR A 44 24.54 5.55 25.24
N SER A 45 24.64 6.68 25.95
CA SER A 45 24.54 8.12 25.62
C SER A 45 25.44 8.66 24.49
N ARG A 46 24.97 9.66 23.70
CA ARG A 46 25.36 11.11 23.82
C ARG A 46 24.58 12.03 22.88
N ALA A 47 24.55 13.31 23.25
CA ALA A 47 23.66 14.38 22.80
C ALA A 47 24.06 15.16 21.53
N ALA A 48 23.01 15.71 20.89
CA ALA A 48 22.80 17.01 20.22
C ALA A 48 23.75 17.53 19.11
N ALA A 49 23.17 17.87 17.95
CA ALA A 49 23.15 19.22 17.38
C ALA A 49 22.26 19.30 16.13
N ALA A 50 21.55 20.43 15.99
CA ALA A 50 20.67 20.76 14.89
C ALA A 50 21.44 21.11 13.61
N GLY A 51 20.88 20.72 12.47
CA GLY A 51 21.33 21.10 11.13
C GLY A 51 20.57 20.28 10.10
N GLY A 52 19.78 20.94 9.25
CA GLY A 52 19.10 20.29 8.13
C GLY A 52 20.12 19.54 7.29
N SER A 53 20.03 18.22 7.30
CA SER A 53 21.00 17.36 6.64
C SER A 53 20.27 16.12 6.14
N THR A 54 20.20 16.00 4.82
CA THR A 54 19.87 14.76 4.12
C THR A 54 20.97 13.76 4.44
N THR A 55 20.90 13.17 5.64
CA THR A 55 21.83 12.16 6.13
C THR A 55 21.48 10.84 5.47
N THR A 56 22.09 10.56 4.31
CA THR A 56 22.07 9.23 3.73
C THR A 56 22.89 8.30 4.63
N SER A 57 22.22 7.70 5.61
CA SER A 57 22.82 6.62 6.41
C SER A 57 23.27 5.48 5.50
N THR A 58 24.48 4.96 5.72
CA THR A 58 25.01 3.76 5.05
C THR A 58 24.37 2.47 5.58
N ASP A 59 23.69 2.55 6.72
CA ASP A 59 22.87 1.45 7.23
C ASP A 59 21.60 1.34 6.39
N PRO A 60 21.41 0.24 5.64
CA PRO A 60 20.25 0.07 4.78
C PRO A 60 18.93 0.14 5.56
N LYS A 61 18.91 -0.07 6.88
CA LYS A 61 17.69 0.04 7.72
C LYS A 61 17.35 1.46 8.18
N LYS A 62 18.27 2.41 7.99
CA LYS A 62 18.09 3.82 8.39
C LYS A 62 17.99 4.77 7.20
N ARG A 63 18.25 4.27 6.00
CA ARG A 63 18.13 5.05 4.77
C ARG A 63 16.67 5.27 4.44
N GLN A 64 16.26 6.53 4.43
CA GLN A 64 14.98 6.95 3.87
C GLN A 64 14.95 6.61 2.38
N LEU A 65 13.96 5.83 1.95
CA LEU A 65 13.71 5.62 0.53
C LEU A 65 13.12 6.90 -0.08
N PRO A 66 13.27 7.11 -1.40
CA PRO A 66 12.58 8.19 -2.08
C PRO A 66 11.09 8.16 -1.74
N HIS A 67 10.59 9.23 -1.15
CA HIS A 67 9.19 9.45 -0.86
C HIS A 67 8.69 10.50 -1.85
N PRO A 68 8.12 10.10 -3.00
CA PRO A 68 7.70 11.03 -4.03
C PRO A 68 6.55 11.91 -3.51
N GLU A 69 6.43 13.14 -4.02
CA GLU A 69 5.30 14.03 -3.70
C GLU A 69 3.95 13.41 -4.14
N LYS A 70 4.00 12.56 -5.16
CA LYS A 70 2.84 11.92 -5.76
C LYS A 70 3.03 10.42 -5.91
N SER A 71 1.92 9.69 -5.85
CA SER A 71 1.80 8.25 -6.08
C SER A 71 0.60 7.97 -6.97
N PHE A 72 0.32 6.72 -7.30
CA PHE A 72 -0.83 6.34 -8.10
C PHE A 72 -1.69 5.33 -7.36
N ALA A 73 -3.00 5.47 -7.48
CA ALA A 73 -3.95 4.54 -6.87
C ALA A 73 -5.10 4.20 -7.81
N VAL A 74 -5.68 3.01 -7.62
CA VAL A 74 -7.00 2.67 -8.15
C VAL A 74 -8.07 3.16 -7.16
N GLN A 75 -8.87 4.12 -7.61
CA GLN A 75 -9.94 4.73 -6.80
C GLN A 75 -11.29 4.63 -7.49
N ILE A 76 -12.36 4.86 -6.73
CA ILE A 76 -13.72 5.07 -7.23
C ILE A 76 -14.17 6.48 -6.90
N ASN A 77 -14.92 7.11 -7.80
CA ASN A 77 -15.49 8.46 -7.60
C ASN A 77 -16.99 8.44 -7.26
N SER A 78 -17.62 7.27 -7.42
CA SER A 78 -19.00 7.00 -7.09
C SER A 78 -19.19 5.48 -6.98
N PHE A 79 -20.33 5.04 -6.44
CA PHE A 79 -20.69 3.64 -6.48
C PHE A 79 -21.13 3.22 -7.89
N GLY A 80 -20.88 1.95 -8.26
CA GLY A 80 -21.38 1.41 -9.52
C GLY A 80 -20.74 0.09 -9.97
N GLU A 81 -20.83 -0.14 -11.29
CA GLU A 81 -20.20 -1.28 -11.95
C GLU A 81 -18.68 -1.08 -12.12
N THR A 82 -17.99 -2.01 -12.76
CA THR A 82 -16.51 -1.97 -12.89
C THR A 82 -15.96 -0.69 -13.53
N SER A 83 -16.76 0.00 -14.35
CA SER A 83 -16.37 1.24 -15.04
C SER A 83 -16.14 2.44 -14.11
N VAL A 84 -16.49 2.35 -12.82
CA VAL A 84 -16.26 3.44 -11.86
C VAL A 84 -14.83 3.49 -11.32
N PHE A 85 -14.03 2.44 -11.57
CA PHE A 85 -12.62 2.43 -11.21
C PHE A 85 -11.81 3.36 -12.11
N THR A 86 -10.97 4.19 -11.49
CA THR A 86 -10.03 5.08 -12.16
C THR A 86 -8.64 4.87 -11.60
N TRP A 87 -7.66 4.69 -12.47
CA TRP A 87 -6.25 4.84 -12.13
C TRP A 87 -5.93 6.33 -12.10
N SER A 88 -5.43 6.85 -10.99
CA SER A 88 -5.22 8.29 -10.83
C SER A 88 -4.00 8.57 -9.99
N GLU A 89 -3.31 9.66 -10.35
CA GLU A 89 -2.26 10.22 -9.52
C GLU A 89 -2.88 10.85 -8.26
N ILE A 90 -2.32 10.55 -7.09
CA ILE A 90 -2.76 11.03 -5.79
C ILE A 90 -1.57 11.64 -5.02
N ALA A 91 -1.86 12.49 -4.05
CA ALA A 91 -0.84 12.96 -3.12
C ALA A 91 -0.31 11.77 -2.31
N THR A 92 1.00 11.64 -2.20
CA THR A 92 1.57 10.63 -1.32
C THR A 92 1.22 10.98 0.12
N PRO A 93 0.78 10.02 0.95
CA PRO A 93 0.45 10.30 2.33
C PRO A 93 1.64 10.84 3.13
N GLU A 94 1.33 11.62 4.16
CA GLU A 94 2.30 12.06 5.16
C GLU A 94 2.09 11.32 6.49
N ILE A 95 3.15 11.25 7.30
CA ILE A 95 3.04 10.70 8.66
C ILE A 95 2.24 11.70 9.50
N VAL A 96 1.01 11.32 9.86
CA VAL A 96 0.13 12.14 10.70
C VAL A 96 0.34 11.82 12.19
N GLY A 97 0.45 10.53 12.52
CA GLY A 97 0.56 10.04 13.89
C GLY A 97 1.97 9.55 14.29
N PRO A 98 2.33 9.63 15.58
CA PRO A 98 3.62 9.14 16.07
C PRO A 98 3.79 7.62 15.98
N HIS A 99 2.69 6.88 15.80
CA HIS A 99 2.64 5.42 15.67
C HIS A 99 2.32 4.93 14.24
N ASP A 100 2.24 5.85 13.28
CA ASP A 100 1.91 5.51 11.91
C ASP A 100 3.16 5.03 11.16
N VAL A 101 2.93 4.18 10.17
CA VAL A 101 3.96 3.72 9.22
C VAL A 101 3.44 4.01 7.82
N ILE A 102 4.32 4.38 6.91
CA ILE A 102 4.01 4.42 5.49
C ILE A 102 4.79 3.29 4.81
N VAL A 103 4.08 2.50 4.04
CA VAL A 103 4.54 1.33 3.31
C VAL A 103 4.41 1.59 1.82
N LYS A 104 5.51 1.51 1.09
CA LYS A 104 5.48 1.33 -0.34
C LYS A 104 4.82 0.00 -0.70
N VAL A 105 3.55 -0.01 -1.09
CA VAL A 105 2.86 -1.20 -1.59
C VAL A 105 3.55 -1.71 -2.87
N VAL A 106 3.70 -3.01 -2.95
CA VAL A 106 4.29 -3.72 -4.11
C VAL A 106 3.27 -4.70 -4.69
N ASN A 107 2.45 -5.31 -3.82
CA ASN A 107 1.34 -6.15 -4.22
C ASN A 107 0.14 -5.93 -3.30
N SER A 108 -1.04 -6.06 -3.86
CA SER A 108 -2.32 -6.13 -3.14
C SER A 108 -3.19 -7.22 -3.78
N SER A 109 -4.18 -7.73 -3.04
CA SER A 109 -5.11 -8.73 -3.54
C SER A 109 -6.52 -8.18 -3.77
N ILE A 110 -7.27 -8.88 -4.62
CA ILE A 110 -8.71 -8.64 -4.80
C ILE A 110 -9.47 -9.54 -3.84
N ASN A 111 -10.28 -8.92 -2.99
CA ASN A 111 -11.05 -9.51 -1.92
C ASN A 111 -12.55 -9.57 -2.25
N PRO A 112 -13.31 -10.56 -1.70
CA PRO A 112 -14.76 -10.64 -1.90
C PRO A 112 -15.56 -9.44 -1.37
N ILE A 113 -14.97 -8.59 -0.53
CA ILE A 113 -15.64 -7.37 -0.04
C ILE A 113 -15.56 -6.22 -1.04
N ASP A 114 -14.58 -6.20 -1.93
CA ASP A 114 -14.30 -5.03 -2.78
C ASP A 114 -15.45 -4.70 -3.72
N TRP A 115 -16.08 -5.72 -4.32
CA TRP A 115 -17.24 -5.51 -5.17
C TRP A 115 -18.46 -5.01 -4.39
N LYS A 116 -18.60 -5.38 -3.10
CA LYS A 116 -19.68 -4.91 -2.24
C LYS A 116 -19.49 -3.44 -1.88
N VAL A 117 -18.25 -3.05 -1.56
CA VAL A 117 -17.88 -1.65 -1.32
C VAL A 117 -18.12 -0.82 -2.57
N ARG A 118 -17.61 -1.27 -3.73
CA ARG A 118 -17.78 -0.58 -5.01
C ARG A 118 -19.25 -0.39 -5.39
N LYS A 119 -20.11 -1.38 -5.15
CA LYS A 119 -21.56 -1.27 -5.42
C LYS A 119 -22.35 -0.49 -4.36
N GLY A 120 -21.70 -0.01 -3.29
CA GLY A 120 -22.36 0.74 -2.20
C GLY A 120 -23.09 -0.14 -1.18
N PHE A 121 -22.96 -1.46 -1.25
CA PHE A 121 -23.61 -2.37 -0.30
C PHE A 121 -23.08 -2.23 1.14
N MET A 122 -21.89 -1.63 1.29
CA MET A 122 -21.28 -1.34 2.59
C MET A 122 -21.44 0.13 3.02
N GLN A 123 -22.18 0.97 2.28
CA GLN A 123 -22.19 2.42 2.50
C GLN A 123 -22.64 2.84 3.91
N VAL A 124 -23.56 2.09 4.53
CA VAL A 124 -24.08 2.40 5.88
C VAL A 124 -23.01 2.15 6.94
N LEU A 125 -22.18 1.13 6.73
CA LEU A 125 -21.13 0.71 7.66
C LEU A 125 -19.85 1.53 7.45
N GLU A 126 -19.47 1.76 6.20
CA GLU A 126 -18.15 2.34 5.85
C GLU A 126 -18.20 3.85 5.59
N LYS A 127 -19.36 4.39 5.20
CA LYS A 127 -19.57 5.82 4.91
C LYS A 127 -18.40 6.44 4.10
N PRO A 128 -18.03 5.86 2.95
CA PRO A 128 -16.86 6.30 2.22
C PRO A 128 -17.05 7.73 1.68
N THR A 129 -15.98 8.51 1.70
CA THR A 129 -15.88 9.78 0.98
C THR A 129 -15.19 9.54 -0.36
N PHE A 130 -15.67 10.20 -1.42
CA PHE A 130 -15.08 10.10 -2.74
C PHE A 130 -14.08 11.25 -2.99
N PRO A 131 -12.98 11.02 -3.72
CA PRO A 131 -12.53 9.73 -4.26
C PRO A 131 -12.12 8.73 -3.16
N HIS A 132 -12.41 7.45 -3.37
CA HIS A 132 -12.17 6.38 -2.39
C HIS A 132 -11.25 5.31 -2.97
N VAL A 133 -10.10 5.07 -2.33
CA VAL A 133 -9.14 4.01 -2.70
C VAL A 133 -9.54 2.71 -2.02
N LEU A 134 -9.71 1.63 -2.79
CA LEU A 134 -10.08 0.30 -2.26
C LEU A 134 -8.82 -0.50 -1.88
N GLY A 135 -9.02 -1.77 -1.50
CA GLY A 135 -7.95 -2.71 -1.13
C GLY A 135 -7.92 -2.96 0.38
N ARG A 136 -7.78 -4.24 0.77
CA ARG A 136 -7.83 -4.67 2.19
C ARG A 136 -6.55 -5.25 2.71
N ASP A 137 -5.62 -5.56 1.83
CA ASP A 137 -4.34 -6.15 2.20
C ASP A 137 -3.27 -5.75 1.20
N PHE A 138 -2.03 -5.82 1.68
CA PHE A 138 -0.87 -5.43 0.92
C PHE A 138 0.33 -6.28 1.33
N SER A 139 1.34 -6.26 0.47
CA SER A 139 2.73 -6.50 0.83
C SER A 139 3.59 -5.41 0.21
N GLY A 140 4.62 -4.99 0.93
CA GLY A 140 5.36 -3.79 0.58
C GLY A 140 6.59 -3.54 1.44
N VAL A 141 7.10 -2.31 1.36
CA VAL A 141 8.34 -1.88 2.02
C VAL A 141 8.08 -0.64 2.86
N VAL A 142 8.49 -0.61 4.12
CA VAL A 142 8.35 0.59 4.96
C VAL A 142 9.20 1.73 4.40
N VAL A 143 8.56 2.84 4.03
CA VAL A 143 9.21 4.04 3.50
C VAL A 143 9.21 5.21 4.47
N ALA A 144 8.27 5.31 5.40
CA ALA A 144 8.33 6.30 6.48
C ALA A 144 7.69 5.76 7.75
N LYS A 145 7.96 6.37 8.89
CA LYS A 145 7.33 5.99 10.17
C LYS A 145 7.33 7.15 11.16
N GLY A 146 6.37 7.12 12.08
CA GLY A 146 6.34 8.00 13.23
C GLY A 146 7.48 7.74 14.21
N ASN A 147 7.75 8.74 15.04
CA ASN A 147 8.86 8.73 16.00
C ASN A 147 8.69 7.68 17.11
N SER A 148 7.46 7.24 17.38
CA SER A 148 7.14 6.26 18.42
C SER A 148 6.98 4.84 17.87
N VAL A 149 7.25 4.60 16.58
CA VAL A 149 7.27 3.26 15.98
C VAL A 149 8.63 2.61 16.22
N ASN A 150 8.69 1.59 17.08
CA ASN A 150 9.94 0.90 17.42
C ASN A 150 10.06 -0.50 16.81
N ARG A 151 8.96 -1.05 16.28
CA ARG A 151 8.89 -2.42 15.76
C ARG A 151 9.20 -2.53 14.27
N PHE A 152 9.11 -1.41 13.55
CA PHE A 152 9.36 -1.33 12.12
C PHE A 152 10.47 -0.33 11.86
N PHE A 153 11.33 -0.68 10.92
CA PHE A 153 12.42 0.15 10.43
C PHE A 153 12.20 0.46 8.95
N LEU A 154 12.85 1.52 8.48
CA LEU A 154 12.84 1.85 7.06
C LEU A 154 13.43 0.68 6.27
N ASN A 155 12.87 0.41 5.09
CA ASN A 155 13.22 -0.70 4.21
C ASN A 155 12.81 -2.10 4.70
N ASP A 156 12.09 -2.22 5.83
CA ASP A 156 11.52 -3.51 6.22
C ASP A 156 10.46 -3.96 5.22
N LYS A 157 10.52 -5.23 4.83
CA LYS A 157 9.47 -5.88 4.03
C LYS A 157 8.34 -6.30 4.96
N VAL A 158 7.13 -5.84 4.66
CA VAL A 158 5.96 -6.02 5.51
C VAL A 158 4.76 -6.47 4.68
N PHE A 159 3.81 -7.12 5.32
CA PHE A 159 2.50 -7.43 4.77
C PHE A 159 1.46 -7.28 5.87
N GLY A 160 0.20 -7.07 5.50
CA GLY A 160 -0.85 -6.88 6.47
C GLY A 160 -2.21 -6.61 5.84
N ALA A 161 -3.17 -6.29 6.70
CA ALA A 161 -4.52 -5.92 6.32
C ALA A 161 -4.85 -4.51 6.84
N VAL A 162 -5.66 -3.80 6.07
CA VAL A 162 -6.06 -2.41 6.26
C VAL A 162 -7.55 -2.24 5.98
N PRO A 163 -8.20 -1.20 6.54
CA PRO A 163 -9.58 -0.89 6.20
C PRO A 163 -9.77 -0.55 4.71
N TYR A 164 -8.82 0.17 4.10
CA TYR A 164 -8.86 0.63 2.71
C TYR A 164 -7.50 1.24 2.37
N GLY A 165 -7.20 1.42 1.08
CA GLY A 165 -6.00 2.12 0.63
C GLY A 165 -4.98 1.24 -0.10
N ALA A 166 -5.10 -0.08 -0.01
CA ALA A 166 -4.07 -0.99 -0.51
C ALA A 166 -3.96 -1.07 -2.04
N TYR A 167 -4.86 -0.41 -2.77
CA TYR A 167 -4.73 -0.22 -4.22
C TYR A 167 -3.96 1.06 -4.59
N ALA A 168 -3.31 1.71 -3.62
CA ALA A 168 -2.36 2.83 -3.79
C ALA A 168 -0.91 2.37 -3.86
#